data_AF-A0A2G9R4K3-F1
#
_entry.id   AF-A0A2G9R4K3-F1
#
_cell.length_a   1.000
_cell.length_b   1.000
_cell.length_c   1.000
_cell.angle_alpha   90.00
_cell.angle_beta   90.00
_cell.angle_gamma   90.00
#
_symmetry.space_group_name_H-M   'P 1'
#
loop_
_entity.id
_entity.type
_entity.pdbx_description
1 polymer ?
#
loop_
_entity_poly.entity_id
_entity_poly.type
_entity_poly.pdbx_seq_one_letter_code
_entity_poly.pdbx_strand_id
1 'polypeptide(L)'
;QAFVTREGVKLEIPATELVVGDLVEIKGGDRIPADLRITFAQGCKKTVAGDASETALLKFSEVLTGNVMKIRSDNRKVTEIPFNSTNKFQLSVHETDDPNDKRLLLVMKGAPERILDRCSTIMIGGKEVPLDETMKDSFQTAYMELGGLGERVLGFCHLYLPEDKYSPSYEFDTESMNFQTTDLCFVGLLSMIDPPRSTVPDAVSKCRSAGIKVIMVTGDHPITAKAIAKSVGIISAGNETVDDIATRLNIPIDEVNPRDAKAAVVNGADLKDMDSEELDEILINHSEIVFARTSPQQKLIIVEGCQRQNCTVAVTGDGVNDSPALKKADIGIAMGIAGSDAAKNAADMILLDDNFASIVTGVEEGEQTYKL
;
A
#
# COMPACT_ATOMS: atom_id res chain seq x y z
N GLN A 1 36.97 -0.55 14.60
CA GLN A 1 37.91 -0.89 13.51
C GLN A 1 37.36 -0.30 12.23
N ALA A 2 38.21 0.03 11.26
CA ALA A 2 37.84 0.65 10.00
C ALA A 2 38.57 -0.06 8.85
N PHE A 3 37.84 -0.33 7.77
CA PHE A 3 38.42 -0.84 6.52
C PHE A 3 38.82 0.35 5.65
N VAL A 4 40.09 0.40 5.25
CA VAL A 4 40.64 1.53 4.50
C VAL A 4 41.49 1.07 3.34
N THR A 5 41.50 1.86 2.27
CA THR A 5 42.48 1.76 1.20
C THR A 5 43.48 2.91 1.35
N ARG A 6 44.73 2.59 1.71
CA ARG A 6 45.84 3.55 1.84
C ARG A 6 46.88 3.20 0.79
N GLU A 7 47.24 4.17 -0.06
CA GLU A 7 48.20 3.97 -1.16
C GLU A 7 47.87 2.76 -2.06
N GLY A 8 46.57 2.49 -2.27
CA GLY A 8 46.10 1.36 -3.08
C GLY A 8 46.05 0.01 -2.37
N VAL A 9 46.47 -0.07 -1.10
CA VAL A 9 46.43 -1.29 -0.29
C VAL A 9 45.24 -1.27 0.66
N LYS A 10 44.44 -2.34 0.66
CA LYS A 10 43.35 -2.54 1.62
C LYS A 10 43.88 -3.01 2.97
N LEU A 11 43.51 -2.30 4.04
CA LEU A 11 43.95 -2.53 5.41
C LEU A 11 42.75 -2.45 6.36
N GLU A 12 42.85 -3.16 7.49
CA GLU A 12 41.92 -3.04 8.61
C GLU A 12 42.67 -2.45 9.80
N ILE A 13 42.30 -1.24 10.21
CA ILE A 13 43.01 -0.49 11.26
C ILE A 13 42.04 0.07 12.32
N PRO A 14 42.51 0.43 13.53
CA PRO A 14 41.71 1.20 14.48
C PRO A 14 41.27 2.54 13.89
N ALA A 15 40.03 2.98 14.17
CA ALA A 15 39.50 4.25 13.64
C ALA A 15 40.29 5.48 14.13
N THR A 16 41.03 5.34 15.24
CA THR A 16 41.94 6.35 15.79
C THR A 16 43.23 6.55 14.97
N GLU A 17 43.54 5.64 14.04
CA GLU A 17 44.74 5.68 13.19
C GLU A 17 44.46 6.12 11.75
N LEU A 18 43.25 6.61 11.50
CA LEU A 18 42.86 7.19 10.21
C LEU A 18 43.63 8.49 9.97
N VAL A 19 44.16 8.65 8.77
CA VAL A 19 44.88 9.85 8.35
C VAL A 19 44.25 10.46 7.11
N VAL A 20 44.54 11.74 6.87
CA VAL A 20 44.10 12.44 5.66
C VAL A 20 44.65 11.73 4.42
N GLY A 21 43.76 11.35 3.50
CA GLY A 21 44.10 10.61 2.28
C GLY A 21 43.63 9.15 2.27
N ASP A 22 43.21 8.61 3.42
CA ASP A 22 42.62 7.28 3.48
C ASP A 22 41.24 7.24 2.80
N LEU A 23 41.02 6.23 1.95
CA LEU A 23 39.68 5.89 1.45
C LEU A 23 39.03 4.87 2.38
N VAL A 24 38.08 5.33 3.19
CA VAL A 24 37.38 4.48 4.17
C VAL A 24 36.17 3.80 3.53
N GLU A 25 36.08 2.48 3.64
CA GLU A 25 34.92 1.69 3.24
C GLU A 25 33.97 1.56 4.44
N ILE A 26 32.76 2.10 4.32
CA ILE A 26 31.80 2.22 5.44
C ILE A 26 30.59 1.32 5.16
N LYS A 27 30.22 0.49 6.15
CA LYS A 27 29.01 -0.35 6.12
C LYS A 27 27.98 0.17 7.12
N GLY A 28 26.71 -0.22 6.91
CA GLY A 28 25.63 0.14 7.83
C GLY A 28 25.90 -0.41 9.23
N GLY A 29 25.95 0.49 10.23
CA GLY A 29 26.23 0.15 11.63
C GLY A 29 27.64 0.51 12.13
N ASP A 30 28.55 0.92 11.23
CA ASP A 30 29.90 1.30 11.61
C ASP A 30 29.95 2.62 12.38
N ARG A 31 30.81 2.69 13.40
CA ARG A 31 31.15 3.95 14.09
C ARG A 31 32.31 4.62 13.37
N ILE A 32 32.06 5.80 12.82
CA ILE A 32 33.03 6.55 12.03
C ILE A 32 33.32 7.93 12.65
N PRO A 33 34.52 8.51 12.44
CA PRO A 33 34.80 9.90 12.78
C PRO A 33 33.87 10.87 12.04
N ALA A 34 33.46 11.96 12.70
CA ALA A 34 32.51 12.93 12.15
C ALA A 34 33.07 13.75 10.97
N ASP A 35 34.40 13.74 10.78
CA ASP A 35 35.10 14.65 9.87
C ASP A 35 35.36 14.04 8.48
N LEU A 36 34.77 12.87 8.20
CA LEU A 36 34.91 12.20 6.90
C LEU A 36 34.07 12.86 5.82
N ARG A 37 34.67 13.06 4.64
CA ARG A 37 33.95 13.49 3.45
C ARG A 37 33.48 12.28 2.64
N ILE A 38 32.17 12.17 2.42
CA ILE A 38 31.60 11.15 1.55
C ILE A 38 31.96 11.48 0.10
N THR A 39 32.74 10.61 -0.54
CA THR A 39 33.13 10.72 -1.96
C THR A 39 32.26 9.86 -2.87
N PHE A 40 31.80 8.72 -2.37
CA PHE A 40 30.91 7.78 -3.05
C PHE A 40 30.05 7.05 -2.01
N ALA A 41 28.78 6.82 -2.34
CA ALA A 41 27.87 6.06 -1.49
C ALA A 41 26.94 5.20 -2.35
N GLN A 42 26.72 3.96 -1.93
CA GLN A 42 25.83 3.01 -2.59
C GLN A 42 25.01 2.25 -1.53
N GLY A 43 23.72 2.07 -1.77
CA GLY A 43 22.85 1.33 -0.85
C GLY A 43 22.42 2.10 0.42
N CYS A 44 22.68 3.41 0.51
CA CYS A 44 22.14 4.23 1.59
C CYS A 44 20.61 4.27 1.52
N LYS A 45 19.95 3.65 2.50
CA LYS A 45 18.50 3.78 2.68
C LYS A 45 18.21 5.18 3.23
N LYS A 46 17.79 6.11 2.38
CA LYS A 46 17.22 7.38 2.84
C LYS A 46 15.90 7.07 3.56
N THR A 47 15.81 7.45 4.83
CA THR A 47 14.53 7.55 5.52
C THR A 47 13.75 8.69 4.88
N VAL A 48 12.50 8.40 4.52
CA VAL A 48 11.58 9.37 3.95
C VAL A 48 10.44 9.52 4.95
N ALA A 49 10.10 10.76 5.28
CA ALA A 49 8.91 11.05 6.06
C ALA A 49 7.70 11.11 5.11
N GLY A 50 6.71 10.25 5.35
CA GLY A 50 5.50 10.14 4.54
C GLY A 50 4.90 8.74 4.65
N ASP A 51 3.70 8.54 4.10
CA ASP A 51 3.16 7.19 3.99
C ASP A 51 3.95 6.35 2.98
N ALA A 52 3.71 5.03 2.99
CA ALA A 52 4.44 4.09 2.13
C ALA A 52 4.30 4.42 0.63
N SER A 53 3.13 4.89 0.20
CA SER A 53 2.85 5.19 -1.21
C SER A 53 3.59 6.44 -1.66
N GLU A 54 3.52 7.51 -0.87
CA GLU A 54 4.27 8.74 -1.15
C GLU A 54 5.78 8.52 -1.10
N THR A 55 6.24 7.70 -0.16
CA THR A 55 7.65 7.31 -0.07
C THR A 55 8.11 6.55 -1.31
N ALA A 56 7.29 5.62 -1.81
CA ALA A 56 7.58 4.87 -3.04
C ALA A 56 7.66 5.82 -4.25
N LEU A 57 6.68 6.70 -4.42
CA LEU A 57 6.66 7.70 -5.50
C LEU A 57 7.85 8.66 -5.45
N LEU A 58 8.24 9.11 -4.24
CA LEU A 58 9.39 10.00 -4.06
C LEU A 58 10.69 9.30 -4.46
N LYS A 59 10.90 8.07 -3.98
CA LYS A 59 12.09 7.26 -4.33
C LYS A 59 12.14 6.98 -5.82
N PHE A 60 11.02 6.61 -6.43
CA PHE A 60 10.92 6.40 -7.87
C PHE A 60 11.27 7.68 -8.65
N SER A 61 10.69 8.82 -8.27
CA SER A 61 10.97 10.11 -8.89
C SER A 61 12.44 10.52 -8.73
N GLU A 62 13.06 10.27 -7.58
CA GLU A 62 14.48 10.56 -7.34
C GLU A 62 15.40 9.71 -8.22
N VAL A 63 15.06 8.44 -8.44
CA VAL A 63 15.82 7.56 -9.35
C VAL A 63 15.78 8.07 -10.79
N LEU A 64 14.63 8.59 -11.23
CA LEU A 64 14.46 9.07 -12.60
C LEU A 64 15.04 10.47 -12.83
N THR A 65 14.84 11.38 -11.88
CA THR A 65 15.13 12.81 -12.04
C THR A 65 16.39 13.28 -11.33
N GLY A 66 16.94 12.45 -10.43
CA GLY A 66 18.15 12.72 -9.66
C GLY A 66 17.95 13.64 -8.44
N ASN A 67 17.14 14.68 -8.52
CA ASN A 67 16.89 15.61 -7.41
C ASN A 67 15.45 16.14 -7.40
N VAL A 68 14.55 15.40 -6.75
CA VAL A 68 13.13 15.76 -6.67
C VAL A 68 12.93 17.05 -5.87
N MET A 69 13.77 17.30 -4.87
CA MET A 69 13.65 18.52 -4.05
C MET A 69 13.91 19.78 -4.85
N LYS A 70 14.84 19.73 -5.82
CA LYS A 70 15.05 20.83 -6.76
C LYS A 70 13.82 21.05 -7.63
N ILE A 71 13.25 20.00 -8.22
CA ILE A 71 12.03 20.12 -9.06
C ILE A 71 10.87 20.74 -8.25
N ARG A 72 10.69 20.32 -6.99
CA ARG A 72 9.65 20.91 -6.11
C ARG A 72 9.94 22.36 -5.72
N SER A 73 11.22 22.76 -5.67
CA SER A 73 11.61 24.15 -5.43
C SER A 73 11.39 25.02 -6.66
N ASP A 74 11.69 24.49 -7.84
CA ASP A 74 11.53 25.18 -9.13
C ASP A 74 10.03 25.32 -9.47
N ASN A 75 9.19 24.37 -9.02
CA ASN A 75 7.74 24.37 -9.19
C ASN A 75 7.00 24.68 -7.87
N ARG A 76 7.04 25.96 -7.45
CA ARG A 76 6.58 26.39 -6.13
C ARG A 76 5.10 26.09 -5.93
N LYS A 77 4.78 25.45 -4.81
CA LYS A 77 3.40 25.14 -4.41
C LYS A 77 2.68 26.39 -3.91
N VAL A 78 1.51 26.69 -4.49
CA VAL A 78 0.63 27.81 -4.14
C VAL A 78 -0.42 27.36 -3.11
N THR A 79 -1.08 26.23 -3.36
CA THR A 79 -2.09 25.66 -2.46
C THR A 79 -2.11 24.14 -2.53
N GLU A 80 -2.69 23.49 -1.52
CA GLU A 80 -2.90 22.05 -1.50
C GLU A 80 -4.19 21.65 -0.80
N ILE A 81 -4.81 20.58 -1.31
CA ILE A 81 -5.82 19.81 -0.64
C ILE A 81 -5.19 18.47 -0.27
N PRO A 82 -4.93 18.21 1.03
CA PRO A 82 -4.38 16.95 1.47
C PRO A 82 -5.35 15.80 1.16
N PHE A 83 -4.82 14.58 1.08
CA PHE A 83 -5.65 13.39 0.89
C PHE A 83 -6.69 13.27 2.00
N ASN A 84 -7.94 13.00 1.63
CA ASN A 84 -8.97 12.63 2.59
C ASN A 84 -9.76 11.40 2.09
N SER A 85 -10.26 10.59 3.03
CA SER A 85 -10.94 9.32 2.72
C SER A 85 -12.30 9.50 2.03
N THR A 86 -12.89 10.69 2.14
CA THR A 86 -14.19 11.02 1.54
C THR A 86 -14.06 11.30 0.04
N ASN A 87 -13.12 12.16 -0.33
CA ASN A 87 -12.87 12.61 -1.70
C ASN A 87 -11.95 11.65 -2.45
N LYS A 88 -11.08 10.91 -1.74
CA LYS A 88 -10.15 9.90 -2.28
C LYS A 88 -9.14 10.43 -3.31
N PHE A 89 -8.83 11.71 -3.26
CA PHE A 89 -7.77 12.34 -4.04
C PHE A 89 -6.99 13.33 -3.18
N GLN A 90 -5.79 13.66 -3.65
CA GLN A 90 -4.94 14.76 -3.19
C GLN A 90 -4.68 15.67 -4.38
N LEU A 91 -4.70 16.98 -4.14
CA LEU A 91 -4.53 17.98 -5.17
C LEU A 91 -3.55 19.06 -4.71
N SER A 92 -2.78 19.61 -5.63
CA SER A 92 -1.99 20.82 -5.39
C SER A 92 -1.88 21.68 -6.63
N VAL A 93 -1.74 22.99 -6.42
CA VAL A 93 -1.53 23.97 -7.49
C VAL A 93 -0.13 24.56 -7.36
N HIS A 94 0.55 24.69 -8.48
CA HIS A 94 1.96 25.09 -8.55
C HIS A 94 2.18 26.20 -9.56
N GLU A 95 3.12 27.09 -9.25
CA GLU A 95 3.84 27.87 -10.25
C GLU A 95 4.73 26.92 -11.06
N THR A 96 4.88 27.18 -12.36
CA THR A 96 5.74 26.40 -13.25
C THR A 96 7.10 27.09 -13.42
N ASP A 97 8.12 26.32 -13.79
CA ASP A 97 9.47 26.82 -14.03
C ASP A 97 9.69 27.39 -15.45
N ASP A 98 8.66 27.36 -16.31
CA ASP A 98 8.73 27.91 -17.66
C ASP A 98 8.56 29.45 -17.64
N PRO A 99 9.59 30.23 -17.97
CA PRO A 99 9.50 31.69 -17.99
C PRO A 99 8.53 32.24 -19.05
N ASN A 100 8.12 31.42 -20.03
CA ASN A 100 7.23 31.82 -21.11
C ASN A 100 5.76 31.46 -20.86
N ASP A 101 5.46 30.62 -19.87
CA ASP A 101 4.11 30.19 -19.55
C ASP A 101 3.76 30.56 -18.12
N LYS A 102 2.94 31.61 -17.95
CA LYS A 102 2.52 32.10 -16.64
C LYS A 102 1.34 31.34 -16.04
N ARG A 103 0.84 30.32 -16.74
CA ARG A 103 -0.26 29.50 -16.24
C ARG A 103 0.18 28.71 -15.01
N LEU A 104 -0.76 28.55 -14.08
CA LEU A 104 -0.58 27.71 -12.92
C LEU A 104 -0.90 26.25 -13.28
N LEU A 105 -0.09 25.33 -12.76
CA LEU A 105 -0.28 23.90 -12.96
C LEU A 105 -1.01 23.29 -11.77
N LEU A 106 -2.22 22.80 -12.00
CA LEU A 106 -2.95 21.96 -11.07
C LEU A 106 -2.57 20.50 -11.33
N VAL A 107 -2.18 19.79 -10.28
CA VAL A 107 -1.93 18.34 -10.31
C VAL A 107 -2.81 17.63 -9.29
N MET A 108 -3.30 16.45 -9.66
CA MET A 108 -4.12 15.64 -8.77
C MET A 108 -3.76 14.16 -8.91
N LYS A 109 -3.66 13.47 -7.77
CA LYS A 109 -3.48 12.02 -7.68
C LYS A 109 -4.52 11.40 -6.75
N GLY A 110 -4.92 10.16 -7.00
CA GLY A 110 -5.93 9.51 -6.16
C GLY A 110 -6.34 8.13 -6.64
N ALA A 111 -7.49 7.66 -6.13
CA ALA A 111 -8.10 6.43 -6.59
C ALA A 111 -8.36 6.49 -8.11
N PRO A 112 -7.91 5.49 -8.91
CA PRO A 112 -7.98 5.53 -10.37
C PRO A 112 -9.37 5.93 -10.91
N GLU A 113 -10.43 5.32 -10.38
CA GLU A 113 -11.81 5.58 -10.78
C GLU A 113 -12.22 7.04 -10.53
N ARG A 114 -11.82 7.60 -9.38
CA ARG A 114 -12.16 8.98 -8.99
C ARG A 114 -11.41 10.02 -9.79
N ILE A 115 -10.21 9.69 -10.27
CA ILE A 115 -9.42 10.55 -11.12
C ILE A 115 -9.98 10.55 -12.53
N LEU A 116 -10.29 9.37 -13.09
CA LEU A 116 -10.87 9.27 -14.42
C LEU A 116 -12.21 10.01 -14.53
N ASP A 117 -13.09 9.87 -13.53
CA ASP A 117 -14.39 10.58 -13.47
C ASP A 117 -14.27 12.11 -13.52
N ARG A 118 -13.10 12.66 -13.21
CA ARG A 118 -12.81 14.11 -13.22
C ARG A 118 -12.09 14.57 -14.47
N CYS A 119 -11.74 13.66 -15.37
CA CYS A 119 -11.00 13.98 -16.58
C CYS A 119 -11.92 14.03 -17.81
N SER A 120 -11.70 15.04 -18.66
CA SER A 120 -12.38 15.17 -19.96
C SER A 120 -11.44 14.92 -21.13
N THR A 121 -10.12 15.00 -20.90
CA THR A 121 -9.06 14.76 -21.88
C THR A 121 -8.02 13.80 -21.34
N ILE A 122 -7.15 13.30 -22.21
CA ILE A 122 -6.03 12.42 -21.88
C ILE A 122 -4.79 12.80 -22.69
N MET A 123 -3.61 12.67 -22.08
CA MET A 123 -2.32 12.96 -22.70
C MET A 123 -1.81 11.76 -23.50
N ILE A 124 -1.78 11.87 -24.83
CA ILE A 124 -1.25 10.82 -25.73
C ILE A 124 -0.17 11.41 -26.62
N GLY A 125 1.05 10.85 -26.54
CA GLY A 125 2.19 11.29 -27.37
C GLY A 125 2.55 12.77 -27.18
N GLY A 126 2.32 13.32 -25.99
CA GLY A 126 2.56 14.73 -25.67
C GLY A 126 1.46 15.70 -26.13
N LYS A 127 0.29 15.18 -26.55
CA LYS A 127 -0.87 16.00 -26.93
C LYS A 127 -2.09 15.62 -26.09
N GLU A 128 -2.85 16.64 -25.69
CA GLU A 128 -4.16 16.45 -25.06
C GLU A 128 -5.20 16.10 -26.13
N VAL A 129 -5.88 14.96 -25.94
CA VAL A 129 -6.99 14.53 -26.80
C VAL A 129 -8.24 14.29 -25.95
N PRO A 130 -9.45 14.45 -26.49
CA PRO A 130 -10.68 14.13 -25.76
C PRO A 130 -10.71 12.68 -25.28
N LEU A 131 -11.18 12.46 -24.06
CA LEU A 131 -11.32 11.13 -23.48
C LEU A 131 -12.58 10.46 -24.03
N ASP A 132 -12.41 9.54 -24.98
CA ASP A 132 -13.51 8.76 -25.57
C ASP A 132 -13.81 7.47 -24.78
N GLU A 133 -14.92 6.81 -25.12
CA GLU A 133 -15.33 5.56 -24.45
C GLU A 133 -14.34 4.41 -24.69
N THR A 134 -13.70 4.35 -25.86
CA THR A 134 -12.69 3.31 -26.16
C THR A 134 -11.46 3.44 -25.26
N MET A 135 -11.05 4.66 -24.96
CA MET A 135 -9.96 4.96 -24.02
C MET A 135 -10.37 4.65 -22.58
N LYS A 136 -11.63 4.87 -22.20
CA LYS A 136 -12.14 4.44 -20.88
C LYS A 136 -12.13 2.92 -20.74
N ASP A 137 -12.54 2.18 -21.76
CA ASP A 137 -12.47 0.71 -21.76
C ASP A 137 -11.02 0.21 -21.67
N SER A 138 -10.10 0.87 -22.38
CA SER A 138 -8.67 0.57 -22.32
C SER A 138 -8.07 0.87 -20.95
N PHE A 139 -8.46 1.99 -20.34
CA PHE A 139 -8.10 2.32 -18.96
C PHE A 139 -8.60 1.26 -17.98
N GLN A 140 -9.86 0.83 -18.12
CA GLN A 140 -10.46 -0.15 -17.23
C GLN A 140 -9.75 -1.50 -17.35
N THR A 141 -9.40 -1.90 -18.57
CA THR A 141 -8.59 -3.10 -18.83
C THR A 141 -7.23 -3.03 -18.13
N ALA A 142 -6.50 -1.93 -18.32
CA ALA A 142 -5.19 -1.74 -17.69
C ALA A 142 -5.28 -1.69 -16.15
N TYR A 143 -6.30 -1.03 -15.61
CA TYR A 143 -6.55 -0.99 -14.17
C TYR A 143 -6.82 -2.39 -13.58
N MET A 144 -7.64 -3.20 -14.26
CA MET A 144 -7.93 -4.57 -13.85
C MET A 144 -6.69 -5.47 -13.92
N GLU A 145 -5.85 -5.31 -14.95
CA GLU A 145 -4.61 -6.06 -15.10
C GLU A 145 -3.61 -5.75 -13.97
N LEU A 146 -3.32 -4.46 -13.74
CA LEU A 146 -2.41 -4.03 -12.67
C LEU A 146 -2.93 -4.43 -11.28
N GLY A 147 -4.24 -4.27 -11.04
CA GLY A 147 -4.85 -4.74 -9.81
C GLY A 147 -4.75 -6.26 -9.65
N GLY A 148 -4.90 -7.01 -10.74
CA GLY A 148 -4.80 -8.47 -10.79
C GLY A 148 -3.39 -9.00 -10.49
N LEU A 149 -2.36 -8.16 -10.68
CA LEU A 149 -0.99 -8.44 -10.27
C LEU A 149 -0.74 -8.19 -8.77
N GLY A 150 -1.75 -7.74 -8.01
CA GLY A 150 -1.58 -7.42 -6.59
C GLY A 150 -0.93 -6.07 -6.36
N GLU A 151 -0.95 -5.20 -7.37
CA GLU A 151 -0.39 -3.87 -7.26
C GLU A 151 -1.45 -2.87 -6.78
N ARG A 152 -1.01 -1.90 -5.99
CA ARG A 152 -1.79 -0.71 -5.64
C ARG A 152 -1.65 0.31 -6.76
N VAL A 153 -2.75 0.65 -7.39
CA VAL A 153 -2.79 1.55 -8.55
C VAL A 153 -3.27 2.94 -8.13
N LEU A 154 -2.60 3.99 -8.62
CA LEU A 154 -2.99 5.39 -8.47
C LEU A 154 -3.18 6.04 -9.83
N GLY A 155 -4.23 6.85 -9.97
CA GLY A 155 -4.44 7.71 -11.13
C GLY A 155 -3.79 9.07 -10.95
N PHE A 156 -3.24 9.62 -12.03
CA PHE A 156 -2.64 10.95 -12.08
C PHE A 156 -3.25 11.77 -13.21
N CYS A 157 -3.59 13.01 -12.91
CA CYS A 157 -4.07 13.98 -13.88
C CYS A 157 -3.51 15.37 -13.57
N HIS A 158 -3.57 16.24 -14.56
CA HIS A 158 -3.16 17.63 -14.43
C HIS A 158 -4.09 18.56 -15.22
N LEU A 159 -3.97 19.85 -14.97
CA LEU A 159 -4.60 20.88 -15.78
C LEU A 159 -3.75 22.16 -15.68
N TYR A 160 -3.45 22.75 -16.83
CA TYR A 160 -2.95 24.12 -16.88
C TYR A 160 -4.14 25.07 -16.71
N LEU A 161 -4.20 25.77 -15.58
CA LEU A 161 -5.28 26.69 -15.28
C LEU A 161 -5.27 27.87 -16.27
N PRO A 162 -6.43 28.25 -16.84
CA PRO A 162 -6.51 29.36 -17.79
C PRO A 162 -6.06 30.69 -17.16
N GLU A 163 -5.08 31.37 -17.77
CA GLU A 163 -4.49 32.63 -17.26
C GLU A 163 -5.53 33.76 -17.17
N ASP A 164 -6.54 33.75 -18.04
CA ASP A 164 -7.64 34.72 -18.05
C ASP A 164 -8.53 34.66 -16.80
N LYS A 165 -8.58 33.49 -16.15
CA LYS A 165 -9.37 33.25 -14.93
C LYS A 165 -8.52 33.23 -13.67
N TYR A 166 -7.31 32.68 -13.76
CA TYR A 166 -6.44 32.42 -12.62
C TYR A 166 -5.10 33.13 -12.81
N SER A 167 -5.04 34.40 -12.39
CA SER A 167 -3.80 35.16 -12.35
C SER A 167 -2.81 34.57 -11.33
N PRO A 168 -1.49 34.84 -11.44
CA PRO A 168 -0.51 34.41 -10.42
C PRO A 168 -0.80 34.93 -9.00
N SER A 169 -1.54 36.04 -8.88
CA SER A 169 -1.99 36.62 -7.60
C SER A 169 -3.38 36.13 -7.16
N TYR A 170 -3.96 35.13 -7.83
CA TYR A 170 -5.27 34.60 -7.48
C TYR A 170 -5.20 33.88 -6.12
N GLU A 171 -6.10 34.25 -5.21
CA GLU A 171 -6.20 33.59 -3.91
C GLU A 171 -7.06 32.32 -4.03
N PHE A 172 -6.40 31.16 -3.90
CA PHE A 172 -7.07 29.87 -3.90
C PHE A 172 -7.68 29.57 -2.53
N ASP A 173 -8.97 29.28 -2.52
CA ASP A 173 -9.70 28.83 -1.33
C ASP A 173 -10.07 27.35 -1.48
N THR A 174 -9.48 26.53 -0.62
CA THR A 174 -9.68 25.08 -0.58
C THR A 174 -10.99 24.66 0.10
N GLU A 175 -11.61 25.54 0.90
CA GLU A 175 -12.90 25.25 1.56
C GLU A 175 -14.07 25.48 0.61
N SER A 176 -14.10 26.63 -0.07
CA SER A 176 -15.13 26.93 -1.07
C SER A 176 -14.88 26.27 -2.43
N MET A 177 -13.69 25.68 -2.63
CA MET A 177 -13.24 25.08 -3.90
C MET A 177 -13.43 26.06 -5.07
N ASN A 178 -12.89 27.27 -4.95
CA ASN A 178 -13.09 28.37 -5.91
C ASN A 178 -12.39 28.19 -7.27
N PHE A 179 -11.84 27.00 -7.55
CA PHE A 179 -11.08 26.68 -8.75
C PHE A 179 -11.54 25.36 -9.38
N GLN A 180 -11.17 25.17 -10.64
CA GLN A 180 -11.58 24.00 -11.42
C GLN A 180 -10.99 22.70 -10.86
N THR A 181 -11.85 21.71 -10.62
CA THR A 181 -11.47 20.37 -10.12
C THR A 181 -12.10 19.22 -10.94
N THR A 182 -12.63 19.57 -12.11
CA THR A 182 -13.23 18.69 -13.13
C THR A 182 -12.70 19.10 -14.50
N ASP A 183 -12.98 18.29 -15.53
CA ASP A 183 -12.50 18.51 -16.89
C ASP A 183 -10.97 18.60 -16.96
N LEU A 184 -10.30 17.77 -16.16
CA LEU A 184 -8.85 17.67 -16.10
C LEU A 184 -8.31 16.83 -17.27
N CYS A 185 -7.00 16.88 -17.47
CA CYS A 185 -6.31 16.02 -18.42
C CYS A 185 -5.67 14.82 -17.70
N PHE A 186 -6.16 13.62 -18.01
CA PHE A 186 -5.61 12.38 -17.50
C PHE A 186 -4.21 12.13 -18.07
N VAL A 187 -3.23 11.83 -17.21
CA VAL A 187 -1.84 11.62 -17.63
C VAL A 187 -1.51 10.13 -17.65
N GLY A 188 -1.91 9.39 -16.62
CA GLY A 188 -1.60 7.97 -16.54
C GLY A 188 -1.91 7.31 -15.21
N LEU A 189 -1.71 6.00 -15.20
CA LEU A 189 -1.70 5.17 -14.00
C LEU A 189 -0.26 4.92 -13.56
N LEU A 190 -0.05 4.85 -12.24
CA LEU A 190 1.18 4.31 -11.67
C LEU A 190 0.79 3.27 -10.62
N SER A 191 1.36 2.08 -10.75
CA SER A 191 1.16 0.99 -9.81
C SER A 191 2.41 0.76 -8.96
N MET A 192 2.18 0.32 -7.74
CA MET A 192 3.24 -0.04 -6.80
C MET A 192 2.81 -1.25 -6.01
N ILE A 193 3.73 -2.16 -5.76
CA ILE A 193 3.48 -3.35 -4.95
C ILE A 193 4.17 -3.17 -3.60
N ASP A 194 3.45 -3.50 -2.53
CA ASP A 194 4.08 -3.86 -1.27
C ASP A 194 4.24 -5.38 -1.28
N PRO A 195 5.41 -5.90 -1.68
CA PRO A 195 5.57 -7.34 -1.87
C PRO A 195 5.42 -8.04 -0.51
N PRO A 196 4.74 -9.20 -0.47
CA PRO A 196 4.68 -9.97 0.75
C PRO A 196 6.09 -10.34 1.20
N ARG A 197 6.32 -10.33 2.53
CA ARG A 197 7.61 -10.74 3.10
C ARG A 197 7.91 -12.18 2.68
N SER A 198 9.16 -12.46 2.35
CA SER A 198 9.57 -13.76 1.77
C SER A 198 9.26 -14.97 2.65
N THR A 199 9.07 -14.79 3.96
CA THR A 199 8.72 -15.86 4.91
C THR A 199 7.21 -16.09 5.06
N VAL A 200 6.37 -15.17 4.59
CA VAL A 200 4.91 -15.24 4.77
C VAL A 200 4.28 -16.43 4.05
N PRO A 201 4.60 -16.75 2.77
CA PRO A 201 3.99 -17.88 2.09
C PRO A 201 4.24 -19.23 2.81
N ASP A 202 5.47 -19.47 3.28
CA ASP A 202 5.82 -20.67 4.04
C ASP A 202 5.06 -20.74 5.36
N ALA A 203 4.98 -19.62 6.08
CA ALA A 203 4.29 -19.56 7.36
C ALA A 203 2.77 -19.79 7.21
N VAL A 204 2.13 -19.20 6.21
CA VAL A 204 0.70 -19.46 5.89
C VAL A 204 0.50 -20.94 5.57
N SER A 205 1.38 -21.54 4.76
CA SER A 205 1.31 -22.97 4.43
C SER A 205 1.44 -23.86 5.67
N LYS A 206 2.34 -23.54 6.61
CA LYS A 206 2.50 -24.29 7.85
C LYS A 206 1.29 -24.15 8.78
N CYS A 207 0.75 -22.94 8.95
CA CYS A 207 -0.49 -22.72 9.71
C CYS A 207 -1.64 -23.57 9.14
N ARG A 208 -1.82 -23.56 7.81
CA ARG A 208 -2.84 -24.39 7.16
C ARG A 208 -2.61 -25.89 7.33
N SER A 209 -1.35 -26.33 7.29
CA SER A 209 -0.98 -27.73 7.52
C SER A 209 -1.27 -28.19 8.95
N ALA A 210 -1.27 -27.27 9.92
CA ALA A 210 -1.72 -27.50 11.29
C ALA A 210 -3.25 -27.41 11.46
N GLY A 211 -4.02 -27.23 10.38
CA GLY A 211 -5.48 -27.10 10.43
C GLY A 211 -5.99 -25.71 10.82
N ILE A 212 -5.10 -24.70 10.88
CA ILE A 212 -5.50 -23.32 11.19
C ILE A 212 -6.10 -22.67 9.94
N LYS A 213 -7.32 -22.13 10.09
CA LYS A 213 -7.96 -21.31 9.06
C LYS A 213 -7.35 -19.92 9.03
N VAL A 214 -6.81 -19.51 7.88
CA VAL A 214 -6.19 -18.19 7.69
C VAL A 214 -7.14 -17.29 6.89
N ILE A 215 -7.47 -16.12 7.44
CA ILE A 215 -8.37 -15.13 6.84
C ILE A 215 -7.60 -13.81 6.65
N MET A 216 -7.69 -13.21 5.47
CA MET A 216 -7.13 -11.87 5.21
C MET A 216 -8.17 -10.79 5.53
N VAL A 217 -7.78 -9.74 6.26
CA VAL A 217 -8.64 -8.58 6.56
C VAL A 217 -7.88 -7.28 6.29
N THR A 218 -8.15 -6.65 5.15
CA THR A 218 -7.41 -5.47 4.66
C THR A 218 -8.31 -4.31 4.25
N GLY A 219 -7.77 -3.10 4.33
CA GLY A 219 -8.36 -1.88 3.76
C GLY A 219 -8.13 -1.73 2.25
N ASP A 220 -7.33 -2.60 1.64
CA ASP A 220 -6.99 -2.54 0.21
C ASP A 220 -8.16 -2.87 -0.71
N HIS A 221 -8.01 -2.56 -2.00
CA HIS A 221 -8.98 -2.89 -3.03
C HIS A 221 -9.16 -4.41 -3.16
N PRO A 222 -10.40 -4.93 -3.39
CA PRO A 222 -10.66 -6.36 -3.52
C PRO A 222 -9.76 -7.09 -4.52
N ILE A 223 -9.48 -6.46 -5.68
CA ILE A 223 -8.64 -7.04 -6.73
C ILE A 223 -7.21 -7.26 -6.23
N THR A 224 -6.61 -6.22 -5.65
CA THR A 224 -5.27 -6.26 -5.06
C THR A 224 -5.20 -7.27 -3.91
N ALA A 225 -6.18 -7.24 -3.01
CA ALA A 225 -6.25 -8.15 -1.87
C ALA A 225 -6.35 -9.62 -2.31
N LYS A 226 -7.19 -9.92 -3.30
CA LYS A 226 -7.33 -11.26 -3.90
C LYS A 226 -6.02 -11.74 -4.51
N ALA A 227 -5.34 -10.89 -5.26
CA ALA A 227 -4.06 -11.23 -5.88
C ALA A 227 -2.96 -11.50 -4.83
N ILE A 228 -2.85 -10.66 -3.80
CA ILE A 228 -1.92 -10.89 -2.69
C ILE A 228 -2.28 -12.18 -1.95
N ALA A 229 -3.57 -12.42 -1.66
CA ALA A 229 -4.04 -13.64 -1.00
C ALA A 229 -3.70 -14.91 -1.80
N LYS A 230 -3.78 -14.87 -3.13
CA LYS A 230 -3.31 -15.95 -4.00
C LYS A 230 -1.78 -16.11 -3.92
N SER A 231 -1.03 -15.02 -3.91
CA SER A 231 0.45 -15.04 -3.87
C SER A 231 1.01 -15.62 -2.56
N VAL A 232 0.34 -15.41 -1.43
CA VAL A 232 0.78 -15.91 -0.11
C VAL A 232 0.14 -17.23 0.30
N GLY A 233 -0.77 -17.78 -0.52
CA GLY A 233 -1.40 -19.09 -0.27
C GLY A 233 -2.59 -19.07 0.70
N ILE A 234 -3.20 -17.89 0.95
CA ILE A 234 -4.50 -17.79 1.64
C ILE A 234 -5.60 -18.32 0.73
N ILE A 235 -5.57 -17.93 -0.55
CA ILE A 235 -6.38 -18.55 -1.61
C ILE A 235 -5.49 -19.55 -2.34
N SER A 236 -5.89 -20.81 -2.39
CA SER A 236 -5.09 -21.87 -3.04
C SER A 236 -5.11 -21.72 -4.56
N ALA A 237 -4.00 -22.11 -5.20
CA ALA A 237 -3.94 -22.22 -6.65
C ALA A 237 -5.02 -23.20 -7.16
N GLY A 238 -5.94 -22.69 -7.99
CA GLY A 238 -7.04 -23.47 -8.57
C GLY A 238 -8.38 -23.37 -7.81
N ASN A 239 -8.42 -22.74 -6.63
CA ASN A 239 -9.70 -22.39 -6.02
C ASN A 239 -10.23 -21.09 -6.64
N GLU A 240 -11.55 -21.05 -6.80
CA GLU A 240 -12.26 -19.97 -7.48
C GLU A 240 -13.20 -19.25 -6.50
N THR A 241 -13.34 -17.94 -6.70
CA THR A 241 -14.43 -17.15 -6.09
C THR A 241 -15.69 -17.24 -6.96
N VAL A 242 -16.82 -16.78 -6.42
CA VAL A 242 -18.07 -16.67 -7.20
C VAL A 242 -17.84 -15.85 -8.49
N ASP A 243 -17.08 -14.75 -8.42
CA ASP A 243 -16.71 -13.95 -9.60
C ASP A 243 -15.86 -14.72 -10.62
N ASP A 244 -14.93 -15.57 -10.15
CA ASP A 244 -14.09 -16.38 -11.02
C ASP A 244 -14.95 -17.40 -11.79
N ILE A 245 -15.89 -18.05 -11.11
CA ILE A 245 -16.82 -19.02 -11.71
C ILE A 245 -17.74 -18.33 -12.72
N ALA A 246 -18.32 -17.17 -12.35
CA ALA A 246 -19.18 -16.37 -13.22
C ALA A 246 -18.44 -15.99 -14.51
N THR A 247 -17.22 -15.49 -14.38
CA THR A 247 -16.37 -15.09 -15.51
C THR A 247 -16.00 -16.27 -16.39
N ARG A 248 -15.60 -17.41 -15.79
CA ARG A 248 -15.23 -18.62 -16.52
C ARG A 248 -16.40 -19.24 -17.28
N LEU A 249 -17.59 -19.23 -16.69
CA LEU A 249 -18.81 -19.76 -17.31
C LEU A 249 -19.51 -18.74 -18.21
N ASN A 250 -19.09 -17.48 -18.18
CA ASN A 250 -19.72 -16.36 -18.88
C ASN A 250 -21.22 -16.24 -18.55
N ILE A 251 -21.54 -16.36 -17.26
CA ILE A 251 -22.89 -16.21 -16.70
C ILE A 251 -22.93 -15.06 -15.68
N PRO A 252 -24.10 -14.44 -15.44
CA PRO A 252 -24.29 -13.50 -14.35
C PRO A 252 -23.90 -14.08 -12.98
N ILE A 253 -23.38 -13.25 -12.07
CA ILE A 253 -22.91 -13.67 -10.73
C ILE A 253 -24.04 -14.30 -9.91
N ASP A 254 -25.27 -13.81 -10.07
CA ASP A 254 -26.49 -14.29 -9.41
C ASP A 254 -26.92 -15.69 -9.85
N GLU A 255 -26.41 -16.19 -10.99
CA GLU A 255 -26.65 -17.57 -11.45
C GLU A 255 -25.63 -18.57 -10.88
N VAL A 256 -24.54 -18.10 -10.26
CA VAL A 256 -23.54 -18.97 -9.65
C VAL A 256 -24.00 -19.39 -8.26
N ASN A 257 -24.02 -20.71 -8.01
CA ASN A 257 -24.24 -21.22 -6.66
C ASN A 257 -23.02 -20.87 -5.77
N PRO A 258 -23.19 -20.06 -4.70
CA PRO A 258 -22.08 -19.65 -3.85
C PRO A 258 -21.33 -20.84 -3.21
N ARG A 259 -22.00 -21.97 -3.04
CA ARG A 259 -21.41 -23.19 -2.45
C ARG A 259 -20.39 -23.88 -3.35
N ASP A 260 -20.40 -23.58 -4.66
CA ASP A 260 -19.41 -24.12 -5.58
C ASP A 260 -18.06 -23.41 -5.45
N ALA A 261 -18.06 -22.18 -4.90
CA ALA A 261 -16.86 -21.40 -4.64
C ALA A 261 -16.27 -21.71 -3.25
N LYS A 262 -15.08 -22.32 -3.22
CA LYS A 262 -14.35 -22.55 -1.96
C LYS A 262 -13.75 -21.29 -1.34
N ALA A 263 -13.51 -20.28 -2.17
CA ALA A 263 -12.93 -19.01 -1.79
C ALA A 263 -13.97 -17.88 -1.89
N ALA A 264 -13.90 -16.91 -0.98
CA ALA A 264 -14.75 -15.73 -0.99
C ALA A 264 -13.91 -14.45 -0.83
N VAL A 265 -14.26 -13.43 -1.61
CA VAL A 265 -13.73 -12.07 -1.45
C VAL A 265 -14.90 -11.17 -1.12
N VAL A 266 -14.93 -10.65 0.10
CA VAL A 266 -16.03 -9.83 0.63
C VAL A 266 -15.58 -8.38 0.70
N ASN A 267 -16.35 -7.48 0.11
CA ASN A 267 -16.08 -6.04 0.17
C ASN A 267 -16.66 -5.45 1.46
N GLY A 268 -15.93 -4.54 2.09
CA GLY A 268 -16.40 -3.80 3.26
C GLY A 268 -17.66 -2.98 3.01
N ALA A 269 -17.97 -2.61 1.76
CA ALA A 269 -19.24 -1.99 1.43
C ALA A 269 -20.42 -2.95 1.68
N ASP A 270 -20.31 -4.18 1.20
CA ASP A 270 -21.36 -5.20 1.34
C ASP A 270 -21.47 -5.68 2.79
N LEU A 271 -20.33 -5.83 3.47
CA LEU A 271 -20.27 -6.20 4.89
C LEU A 271 -21.00 -5.22 5.83
N LYS A 272 -21.18 -3.97 5.41
CA LYS A 272 -21.91 -2.97 6.20
C LYS A 272 -23.41 -3.26 6.24
N ASP A 273 -23.94 -3.81 5.15
CA ASP A 273 -25.37 -4.07 4.97
C ASP A 273 -25.73 -5.51 5.37
N MET A 274 -24.71 -6.35 5.60
CA MET A 274 -24.86 -7.72 6.10
C MET A 274 -25.26 -7.77 7.58
N ASP A 275 -26.14 -8.70 7.93
CA ASP A 275 -26.36 -9.06 9.32
C ASP A 275 -25.33 -10.06 9.84
N SER A 276 -25.38 -10.35 11.15
CA SER A 276 -24.47 -11.29 11.78
C SER A 276 -24.66 -12.74 11.33
N GLU A 277 -25.87 -13.14 10.90
CA GLU A 277 -26.14 -14.51 10.44
C GLU A 277 -25.55 -14.73 9.04
N GLU A 278 -25.69 -13.76 8.13
CA GLU A 278 -25.10 -13.76 6.80
C GLU A 278 -23.57 -13.82 6.86
N LEU A 279 -22.95 -13.04 7.76
CA LEU A 279 -21.51 -13.12 8.00
C LEU A 279 -21.10 -14.51 8.51
N ASP A 280 -21.87 -15.08 9.43
CA ASP A 280 -21.58 -16.40 9.99
C ASP A 280 -21.70 -17.48 8.91
N GLU A 281 -22.67 -17.37 7.98
CA GLU A 281 -22.78 -18.26 6.82
C GLU A 281 -21.57 -18.19 5.90
N ILE A 282 -21.05 -16.99 5.60
CA ILE A 282 -19.84 -16.83 4.79
C ILE A 282 -18.64 -17.50 5.48
N LEU A 283 -18.50 -17.26 6.78
CA LEU A 283 -17.43 -17.83 7.59
C LEU A 283 -17.51 -19.36 7.69
N ILE A 284 -18.70 -19.96 7.64
CA ILE A 284 -18.89 -21.42 7.66
C ILE A 284 -18.67 -22.05 6.28
N ASN A 285 -19.26 -21.49 5.24
CA ASN A 285 -19.33 -22.13 3.93
C ASN A 285 -18.04 -21.96 3.10
N HIS A 286 -17.22 -20.94 3.37
CA HIS A 286 -15.99 -20.70 2.64
C HIS A 286 -14.74 -20.99 3.48
N SER A 287 -13.85 -21.82 2.96
CA SER A 287 -12.60 -22.18 3.65
C SER A 287 -11.51 -21.12 3.51
N GLU A 288 -11.55 -20.33 2.43
CA GLU A 288 -10.52 -19.34 2.08
C GLU A 288 -11.19 -17.98 1.92
N ILE A 289 -10.93 -17.05 2.83
CA ILE A 289 -11.70 -15.80 2.91
C ILE A 289 -10.76 -14.59 2.90
N VAL A 290 -11.14 -13.60 2.10
CA VAL A 290 -10.50 -12.29 2.03
C VAL A 290 -11.56 -11.22 2.24
N PHE A 291 -11.44 -10.45 3.31
CA PHE A 291 -12.20 -9.23 3.50
C PHE A 291 -11.35 -8.04 3.04
N ALA A 292 -11.88 -7.27 2.09
CA ALA A 292 -11.19 -6.14 1.46
C ALA A 292 -11.96 -4.82 1.68
N ARG A 293 -11.29 -3.67 1.58
CA ARG A 293 -11.86 -2.34 1.88
C ARG A 293 -12.56 -2.26 3.24
N THR A 294 -12.10 -3.00 4.24
CA THR A 294 -12.70 -3.00 5.58
C THR A 294 -12.31 -1.77 6.41
N SER A 295 -13.26 -1.23 7.17
CA SER A 295 -12.98 -0.24 8.23
C SER A 295 -12.41 -0.89 9.50
N PRO A 296 -11.77 -0.13 10.41
CA PRO A 296 -11.32 -0.65 11.71
C PRO A 296 -12.43 -1.34 12.51
N GLN A 297 -13.65 -0.79 12.48
CA GLN A 297 -14.82 -1.37 13.15
C GLN A 297 -15.26 -2.68 12.50
N GLN A 298 -15.17 -2.79 11.18
CA GLN A 298 -15.48 -4.04 10.47
C GLN A 298 -14.49 -5.14 10.79
N LYS A 299 -13.20 -4.81 10.97
CA LYS A 299 -12.20 -5.80 11.43
C LYS A 299 -12.60 -6.42 12.77
N LEU A 300 -13.10 -5.61 13.70
CA LEU A 300 -13.63 -6.08 14.98
C LEU A 300 -14.84 -7.02 14.80
N ILE A 301 -15.80 -6.64 13.95
CA ILE A 301 -17.00 -7.46 13.67
C ILE A 301 -16.61 -8.82 13.09
N ILE A 302 -15.61 -8.88 12.21
CA ILE A 302 -15.10 -10.13 11.62
C ILE A 302 -14.51 -11.05 12.70
N VAL A 303 -13.71 -10.48 13.62
CA VAL A 303 -13.16 -11.23 14.77
C VAL A 303 -14.28 -11.78 15.64
N GLU A 304 -15.29 -10.96 15.94
CA GLU A 304 -16.46 -11.38 16.71
C GLU A 304 -17.24 -12.49 16.02
N GLY A 305 -17.41 -12.43 14.70
CA GLY A 305 -18.03 -13.50 13.91
C GLY A 305 -17.27 -14.83 14.03
N CYS A 306 -15.95 -14.79 13.93
CA CYS A 306 -15.13 -15.98 14.12
C CYS A 306 -15.25 -16.54 15.56
N GLN A 307 -15.27 -15.67 16.58
CA GLN A 307 -15.44 -16.07 17.98
C GLN A 307 -16.82 -16.66 18.27
N ARG A 308 -17.89 -16.15 17.64
CA ARG A 308 -19.26 -16.70 17.76
C ARG A 308 -19.36 -18.16 17.30
N GLN A 309 -18.45 -18.60 16.43
CA GLN A 309 -18.34 -19.99 15.97
C GLN A 309 -17.55 -20.89 16.93
N ASN A 310 -17.30 -20.43 18.16
CA ASN A 310 -16.45 -21.08 19.16
C ASN A 310 -15.03 -21.36 18.66
N CYS A 311 -14.50 -20.54 17.75
CA CYS A 311 -13.11 -20.59 17.35
C CYS A 311 -12.25 -19.70 18.25
N THR A 312 -11.04 -20.15 18.57
CA THR A 312 -9.99 -19.29 19.13
C THR A 312 -9.37 -18.48 17.98
N VAL A 313 -9.35 -17.16 18.12
CA VAL A 313 -8.96 -16.23 17.05
C VAL A 313 -7.67 -15.51 17.43
N ALA A 314 -6.65 -15.69 16.59
CA ALA A 314 -5.44 -14.87 16.61
C ALA A 314 -5.55 -13.76 15.56
N VAL A 315 -5.17 -12.53 15.90
CA VAL A 315 -5.11 -11.40 14.95
C VAL A 315 -3.68 -10.89 14.86
N THR A 316 -3.19 -10.72 13.64
CA THR A 316 -1.88 -10.13 13.35
C THR A 316 -2.06 -8.78 12.67
N GLY A 317 -1.45 -7.72 13.18
CA GLY A 317 -1.58 -6.38 12.59
C GLY A 317 -0.43 -5.45 12.97
N ASP A 318 -0.30 -4.35 12.23
CA ASP A 318 0.76 -3.35 12.40
C ASP A 318 0.19 -1.92 12.48
N GLY A 319 -0.98 -1.68 11.88
CA GLY A 319 -1.61 -0.36 11.83
C GLY A 319 -2.43 -0.01 13.07
N VAL A 320 -2.63 1.29 13.29
CA VAL A 320 -3.59 1.82 14.28
C VAL A 320 -5.02 1.30 14.00
N ASN A 321 -5.30 1.04 12.73
CA ASN A 321 -6.57 0.47 12.26
C ASN A 321 -6.83 -0.95 12.77
N ASP A 322 -5.80 -1.67 13.22
CA ASP A 322 -5.90 -3.05 13.69
C ASP A 322 -6.12 -3.14 15.20
N SER A 323 -5.87 -2.04 15.93
CA SER A 323 -5.95 -2.01 17.40
C SER A 323 -7.27 -2.55 17.97
N PRO A 324 -8.46 -2.23 17.43
CA PRO A 324 -9.72 -2.80 17.93
C PRO A 324 -9.79 -4.33 17.77
N ALA A 325 -9.36 -4.85 16.61
CA ALA A 325 -9.38 -6.28 16.30
C ALA A 325 -8.32 -7.03 17.13
N LEU A 326 -7.11 -6.48 17.24
CA LEU A 326 -6.04 -7.00 18.10
C LEU A 326 -6.50 -7.15 19.55
N LYS A 327 -7.20 -6.15 20.08
CA LYS A 327 -7.64 -6.16 21.47
C LYS A 327 -8.79 -7.15 21.75
N LYS A 328 -9.60 -7.43 20.72
CA LYS A 328 -10.75 -8.33 20.84
C LYS A 328 -10.38 -9.80 20.61
N ALA A 329 -9.35 -10.05 19.82
CA ALA A 329 -8.81 -11.38 19.58
C ALA A 329 -8.48 -12.10 20.89
N ASP A 330 -8.49 -13.43 20.86
CA ASP A 330 -8.00 -14.24 21.98
C ASP A 330 -6.48 -14.09 22.16
N ILE A 331 -5.77 -13.82 21.05
CA ILE A 331 -4.38 -13.39 21.05
C ILE A 331 -4.15 -12.33 19.95
N GLY A 332 -3.80 -11.12 20.35
CA GLY A 332 -3.33 -10.06 19.46
C GLY A 332 -1.83 -10.13 19.25
N ILE A 333 -1.38 -10.04 17.99
CA ILE A 333 0.03 -10.12 17.60
C ILE A 333 0.42 -8.86 16.81
N ALA A 334 1.35 -8.08 17.34
CA ALA A 334 1.83 -6.85 16.69
C ALA A 334 3.24 -6.98 16.12
N MET A 335 3.51 -6.24 15.05
CA MET A 335 4.85 -6.14 14.43
C MET A 335 5.74 -5.18 15.24
N GLY A 336 6.99 -5.59 15.53
CA GLY A 336 7.91 -4.84 16.38
C GLY A 336 8.55 -3.63 15.70
N ILE A 337 8.87 -3.73 14.41
CA ILE A 337 9.52 -2.69 13.63
C ILE A 337 8.47 -1.88 12.86
N ALA A 338 7.64 -2.54 12.05
CA ALA A 338 6.60 -1.88 11.26
C ALA A 338 5.39 -1.41 12.08
N GLY A 339 5.13 -2.04 13.24
CA GLY A 339 3.93 -1.76 14.02
C GLY A 339 3.92 -0.38 14.67
N SER A 340 2.76 0.26 14.60
CA SER A 340 2.46 1.48 15.35
C SER A 340 2.44 1.22 16.86
N ASP A 341 2.72 2.25 17.66
CA ASP A 341 2.66 2.13 19.12
C ASP A 341 1.25 1.75 19.61
N ALA A 342 0.21 2.20 18.91
CA ALA A 342 -1.17 1.81 19.20
C ALA A 342 -1.42 0.31 18.96
N ALA A 343 -0.87 -0.26 17.89
CA ALA A 343 -0.98 -1.70 17.61
C ALA A 343 -0.21 -2.52 18.67
N LYS A 344 1.02 -2.12 18.99
CA LYS A 344 1.87 -2.79 20.00
C LYS A 344 1.25 -2.79 21.39
N ASN A 345 0.64 -1.69 21.81
CA ASN A 345 -0.04 -1.57 23.10
C ASN A 345 -1.37 -2.35 23.16
N ALA A 346 -2.00 -2.61 22.02
CA ALA A 346 -3.25 -3.35 21.94
C ALA A 346 -3.03 -4.88 21.92
N ALA A 347 -1.88 -5.33 21.43
CA ALA A 347 -1.52 -6.73 21.27
C ALA A 347 -1.00 -7.38 22.56
N ASP A 348 -1.10 -8.71 22.63
CA ASP A 348 -0.61 -9.55 23.72
C ASP A 348 0.81 -10.08 23.45
N MET A 349 1.17 -10.20 22.17
CA MET A 349 2.49 -10.63 21.71
C MET A 349 3.07 -9.65 20.68
N ILE A 350 4.38 -9.40 20.75
CA ILE A 350 5.10 -8.51 19.82
C ILE A 350 6.23 -9.27 19.12
N LEU A 351 6.23 -9.25 17.78
CA LEU A 351 7.27 -9.85 16.94
C LEU A 351 8.40 -8.84 16.71
N LEU A 352 9.45 -8.88 17.53
CA LEU A 352 10.53 -7.87 17.52
C LEU A 352 11.28 -7.76 16.18
N ASP A 353 11.31 -8.83 15.39
CA ASP A 353 12.02 -8.93 14.11
C ASP A 353 11.10 -8.80 12.88
N ASP A 354 9.81 -8.54 13.09
CA ASP A 354 8.76 -8.56 12.06
C ASP A 354 8.70 -9.89 11.27
N ASN A 355 9.16 -11.00 11.85
CA ASN A 355 9.16 -12.28 11.16
C ASN A 355 7.86 -13.03 11.43
N PHE A 356 7.01 -13.10 10.41
CA PHE A 356 5.73 -13.81 10.47
C PHE A 356 5.89 -15.31 10.75
N ALA A 357 7.03 -15.92 10.42
CA ALA A 357 7.31 -17.33 10.72
C ALA A 357 7.30 -17.63 12.22
N SER A 358 7.55 -16.64 13.07
CA SER A 358 7.51 -16.77 14.55
C SER A 358 6.13 -17.18 15.06
N ILE A 359 5.05 -16.91 14.30
CA ILE A 359 3.69 -17.37 14.65
C ILE A 359 3.62 -18.89 14.61
N VAL A 360 4.24 -19.52 13.61
CA VAL A 360 4.26 -20.98 13.47
C VAL A 360 4.97 -21.59 14.68
N THR A 361 6.13 -21.05 15.04
CA THR A 361 6.85 -21.48 16.25
C THR A 361 6.02 -21.26 17.51
N GLY A 362 5.31 -20.13 17.61
CA GLY A 362 4.42 -19.86 18.73
C GLY A 362 3.29 -20.88 18.88
N VAL A 363 2.70 -21.33 17.77
CA VAL A 363 1.69 -22.40 17.76
C VAL A 363 2.30 -23.73 18.19
N GLU A 364 3.46 -24.10 17.65
CA GLU A 364 4.17 -25.34 18.00
C GLU A 364 4.51 -25.41 19.49
N GLU A 365 5.10 -24.35 20.04
CA GLU A 365 5.46 -24.25 21.47
C GLU A 365 4.22 -24.22 22.37
N GLY A 366 3.15 -23.53 21.93
CA GLY A 366 1.86 -23.50 22.64
C GLY A 366 1.23 -24.88 22.76
N GLU A 367 1.19 -25.65 21.67
CA GLU A 367 0.71 -27.04 21.69
C GLU A 367 1.57 -27.95 22.57
N GLN A 368 2.90 -27.80 22.50
CA GLN A 368 3.81 -28.59 23.31
C GLN A 368 3.60 -28.32 24.81
N THR A 369 3.40 -27.06 25.19
CA THR A 369 3.15 -26.66 26.58
C THR A 369 1.80 -27.16 27.08
N TYR A 370 0.75 -27.16 26.26
CA TYR A 370 -0.57 -27.67 26.64
C TYR A 370 -0.60 -29.20 26.85
N LYS A 371 0.28 -29.94 26.18
CA LYS A 371 0.40 -31.40 26.31
C LYS A 371 1.18 -31.82 27.57
N LEU A 372 1.93 -30.91 28.19
CA LEU A 372 2.62 -31.09 29.47
C LEU A 372 1.69 -30.80 30.64
#